data_AF-A0AAN8MDK6-F1
#
_entry.id   AF-A0AAN8MDK6-F1
#
_cell.length_a   1.000
_cell.length_b   1.000
_cell.length_c   1.000
_cell.angle_alpha   90.00
_cell.angle_beta   90.00
_cell.angle_gamma   90.00
#
_symmetry.space_group_name_H-M   'P 1'
#
loop_
_entity.id
_entity.type
_entity.pdbx_description
1 polymer ?
#
loop_
_entity_poly.entity_id
_entity_poly.type
_entity_poly.pdbx_seq_one_letter_code
_entity_poly.pdbx_strand_id
1 'polypeptide(L)'
;MELLSKTGLEDHYENKLTLSTVLEINDNTTSDEPLTTMQSLPGAFLKKLMMANVNARSVKCMSTDQEVFYYGVDNLDTDSDTSNVIHPLDLITALFLCSDGFLQQEMVQKMSMCQFAVPLLLPNCDKKQSTLMLWALRDIVKKFRSSSQTATNAFVEERIVLSDIPMVSFVRLGESSLSKSQILNKLLSNPQQYHDTFVHHDMECGDVPRQISDGLVEISWYFPCGNRNIDMFTKPVAVANLRGDIRSFETQFSFLCQTSAAVYIFIDDFEADLKVLEGKSTKAELFLVVNSQRKTFKVDTLKKMITQYSIKETNVIVKKKQNDAEFVKTLQSSVGDIIEKSKNRLTIENMADVAHQFGILVDEDSDACQSARTMAYEITRNITDTIKFKDEQLPLQGQIWKELSQLEKERCRLRKAGDADIEQYKSPLKKKEEELRKKLNQFEMSDAMASFISGLSSSGAERSYFLKWMRINLDNLSLQNLSALRDRYKDLCQHSPEKK
;
A
#
# COMPACT_ATOMS: atom_id res chain seq x y z
N MET A 1 -17.98 -18.42 1.72
CA MET A 1 -17.60 -19.65 0.98
C MET A 1 -18.11 -19.70 -0.46
N GLU A 2 -19.38 -19.42 -0.76
CA GLU A 2 -19.93 -19.55 -2.13
C GLU A 2 -19.15 -18.77 -3.21
N LEU A 3 -18.75 -17.53 -2.94
CA LEU A 3 -17.94 -16.73 -3.87
C LEU A 3 -16.56 -17.36 -4.16
N LEU A 4 -15.91 -17.95 -3.16
CA LEU A 4 -14.60 -18.59 -3.31
C LEU A 4 -14.71 -19.81 -4.23
N SER A 5 -15.79 -20.58 -4.10
CA SER A 5 -16.07 -21.71 -4.98
C SER A 5 -16.31 -21.26 -6.44
N LYS A 6 -17.12 -20.21 -6.64
CA LYS A 6 -17.38 -19.63 -7.98
C LYS A 6 -16.11 -19.10 -8.67
N THR A 7 -15.16 -18.61 -7.89
CA THR A 7 -13.88 -18.06 -8.38
C THR A 7 -12.76 -19.10 -8.47
N GLY A 8 -12.99 -20.34 -8.02
CA GLY A 8 -11.94 -21.37 -7.97
C GLY A 8 -10.86 -21.10 -6.91
N LEU A 9 -11.15 -20.28 -5.90
CA LEU A 9 -10.22 -19.91 -4.83
C LEU A 9 -10.43 -20.69 -3.53
N GLU A 10 -11.39 -21.62 -3.49
CA GLU A 10 -11.79 -22.37 -2.30
C GLU A 10 -10.61 -23.14 -1.67
N ASP A 11 -9.88 -23.93 -2.47
CA ASP A 11 -8.72 -24.70 -2.01
C ASP A 11 -7.57 -23.81 -1.50
N HIS A 12 -7.50 -22.57 -2.01
CA HIS A 12 -6.49 -21.59 -1.65
C HIS A 12 -6.83 -20.82 -0.37
N TYR A 13 -8.04 -20.97 0.17
CA TYR A 13 -8.38 -20.36 1.46
C TYR A 13 -7.51 -20.95 2.58
N GLU A 14 -7.24 -22.26 2.55
CA GLU A 14 -6.35 -22.92 3.51
C GLU A 14 -4.90 -23.02 2.99
N ASN A 15 -4.71 -23.45 1.73
CA ASN A 15 -3.38 -23.75 1.20
C ASN A 15 -2.57 -22.52 0.73
N LYS A 16 -3.23 -21.36 0.63
CA LYS A 16 -2.71 -20.06 0.19
C LYS A 16 -2.03 -20.06 -1.19
N LEU A 17 -2.38 -19.07 -2.01
CA LEU A 17 -1.64 -18.73 -3.21
C LEU A 17 -0.29 -18.14 -2.84
N THR A 18 0.75 -18.60 -3.52
CA THR A 18 2.12 -18.13 -3.31
C THR A 18 2.55 -17.19 -4.42
N LEU A 19 3.51 -16.31 -4.12
CA LEU A 19 4.08 -15.41 -5.13
C LEU A 19 4.71 -16.19 -6.30
N SER A 20 5.35 -17.34 -6.03
CA SER A 20 5.93 -18.18 -7.08
C SER A 20 4.89 -18.69 -8.07
N THR A 21 3.70 -19.07 -7.61
CA THR A 21 2.61 -19.55 -8.48
C THR A 21 2.11 -18.44 -9.40
N VAL A 22 2.05 -17.19 -8.91
CA VAL A 22 1.55 -16.05 -9.70
C VAL A 22 2.58 -15.55 -10.71
N LEU A 23 3.88 -15.68 -10.40
CA LEU A 23 4.97 -15.28 -11.28
C LEU A 23 5.44 -16.38 -12.24
N GLU A 24 4.83 -17.56 -12.18
CA GLU A 24 5.15 -18.67 -13.08
C GLU A 24 4.83 -18.28 -14.53
N ILE A 25 5.82 -18.41 -15.41
CA ILE A 25 5.67 -18.17 -16.85
C ILE A 25 5.36 -19.51 -17.52
N ASN A 26 4.16 -19.62 -18.08
CA ASN A 26 3.70 -20.77 -18.85
C ASN A 26 3.02 -20.32 -20.16
N ASP A 27 2.70 -21.25 -21.06
CA ASP A 27 2.12 -20.92 -22.38
C ASP A 27 0.81 -20.11 -22.28
N ASN A 28 0.06 -20.28 -21.18
CA ASN A 28 -1.16 -19.52 -20.89
C ASN A 28 -0.89 -18.10 -20.39
N THR A 29 0.29 -17.83 -19.83
CA THR A 29 0.68 -16.48 -19.36
C THR A 29 0.97 -15.50 -20.49
N THR A 30 1.19 -15.95 -21.72
CA THR A 30 1.38 -15.07 -22.89
C THR A 30 0.13 -14.91 -23.76
N SER A 31 -0.93 -15.69 -23.51
CA SER A 31 -2.19 -15.57 -24.26
C SER A 31 -3.01 -14.38 -23.75
N ASP A 32 -3.54 -13.59 -24.70
CA ASP A 32 -4.54 -12.52 -24.49
C ASP A 32 -5.96 -13.04 -24.77
N GLU A 33 -6.17 -14.36 -24.64
CA GLU A 33 -7.47 -14.98 -24.85
C GLU A 33 -8.55 -14.36 -23.95
N PRO A 34 -9.76 -14.13 -24.49
CA PRO A 34 -10.86 -13.55 -23.74
C PRO A 34 -11.27 -14.44 -22.57
N LEU A 35 -11.65 -13.81 -21.47
CA LEU A 35 -12.06 -14.51 -20.24
C LEU A 35 -13.43 -15.14 -20.45
N THR A 36 -13.45 -16.47 -20.51
CA THR A 36 -14.67 -17.26 -20.76
C THR A 36 -15.29 -17.82 -19.47
N THR A 37 -14.58 -17.80 -18.34
CA THR A 37 -15.08 -18.38 -17.07
C THR A 37 -14.78 -17.50 -15.85
N MET A 38 -15.67 -17.56 -14.85
CA MET A 38 -15.51 -16.89 -13.54
C MET A 38 -14.24 -17.33 -12.79
N GLN A 39 -13.81 -18.59 -12.97
CA GLN A 39 -12.60 -19.14 -12.36
C GLN A 39 -11.31 -18.53 -12.95
N SER A 40 -11.37 -17.95 -14.16
CA SER A 40 -10.23 -17.27 -14.77
C SER A 40 -10.04 -15.82 -14.29
N LEU A 41 -11.05 -15.21 -13.66
CA LEU A 41 -11.02 -13.80 -13.22
C LEU A 41 -9.89 -13.50 -12.22
N PRO A 42 -9.66 -14.32 -11.17
CA PRO A 42 -8.60 -14.04 -10.20
C PRO A 42 -7.20 -14.05 -10.84
N GLY A 43 -6.93 -15.05 -11.69
CA GLY A 43 -5.66 -15.14 -12.43
C GLY A 43 -5.45 -13.96 -13.39
N ALA A 44 -6.50 -13.55 -14.11
CA ALA A 44 -6.44 -12.40 -15.00
C ALA A 44 -6.22 -11.08 -14.27
N PHE A 45 -6.88 -10.88 -13.13
CA PHE A 45 -6.64 -9.76 -12.24
C PHE A 45 -5.18 -9.73 -11.76
N LEU A 46 -4.68 -10.85 -11.23
CA LEU A 46 -3.31 -10.95 -10.73
C LEU A 46 -2.29 -10.70 -11.84
N LYS A 47 -2.46 -11.28 -13.03
CA LYS A 47 -1.58 -11.06 -14.20
C LYS A 47 -1.52 -9.57 -14.57
N LYS A 48 -2.67 -8.92 -14.75
CA LYS A 48 -2.74 -7.49 -15.05
C LYS A 48 -2.11 -6.64 -13.93
N LEU A 49 -2.36 -7.01 -12.68
CA LEU A 49 -1.80 -6.32 -11.51
C LEU A 49 -0.27 -6.43 -11.46
N MET A 50 0.30 -7.61 -11.72
CA MET A 50 1.76 -7.82 -11.73
C MET A 50 2.45 -6.99 -12.82
N MET A 51 1.76 -6.75 -13.94
CA MET A 51 2.18 -5.84 -15.02
C MET A 51 1.95 -4.35 -14.71
N ALA A 52 1.48 -4.01 -13.51
CA ALA A 52 1.10 -2.65 -13.10
C ALA A 52 0.07 -1.98 -14.04
N ASN A 53 -0.84 -2.78 -14.61
CA ASN A 53 -1.88 -2.29 -15.52
C ASN A 53 -2.99 -1.57 -14.72
N VAL A 54 -3.19 -0.28 -15.01
CA VAL A 54 -4.22 0.56 -14.35
C VAL A 54 -5.66 0.06 -14.57
N ASN A 55 -5.89 -0.78 -15.58
CA ASN A 55 -7.18 -1.40 -15.87
C ASN A 55 -7.34 -2.79 -15.21
N ALA A 56 -6.47 -3.16 -14.25
CA ALA A 56 -6.53 -4.46 -13.60
C ALA A 56 -7.84 -4.71 -12.83
N ARG A 57 -8.57 -3.67 -12.40
CA ARG A 57 -9.89 -3.81 -11.73
C ARG A 57 -11.07 -4.03 -12.69
N SER A 58 -10.89 -3.72 -13.97
CA SER A 58 -11.90 -3.87 -15.04
C SER A 58 -11.81 -5.24 -15.70
N VAL A 59 -11.79 -6.30 -14.89
CA VAL A 59 -11.71 -7.68 -15.36
C VAL A 59 -13.12 -8.26 -15.35
N LYS A 60 -13.65 -8.56 -16.53
CA LYS A 60 -15.00 -9.08 -16.72
C LYS A 60 -14.98 -10.35 -17.57
N CYS A 61 -15.85 -11.30 -17.25
CA CYS A 61 -16.13 -12.45 -18.09
C CYS A 61 -16.93 -11.96 -19.32
N MET A 62 -16.39 -12.15 -20.53
CA MET A 62 -17.12 -11.78 -21.74
C MET A 62 -18.08 -12.92 -22.08
N SER A 63 -19.39 -12.67 -22.05
CA SER A 63 -20.33 -13.53 -22.76
C SER A 63 -20.13 -13.31 -24.26
N THR A 64 -20.06 -14.39 -25.04
CA THR A 64 -19.68 -14.40 -26.46
C THR A 64 -20.58 -13.61 -27.42
N ASP A 65 -21.66 -12.99 -26.94
CA ASP A 65 -22.58 -12.21 -27.78
C ASP A 65 -22.74 -10.78 -27.21
N GLN A 66 -21.85 -9.86 -27.61
CA GLN A 66 -22.10 -8.42 -27.48
C GLN A 66 -22.83 -7.90 -28.72
N GLU A 67 -24.05 -8.39 -28.95
CA GLU A 67 -25.00 -7.61 -29.75
C GLU A 67 -25.55 -6.49 -28.86
N VAL A 68 -25.70 -5.29 -29.42
CA VAL A 68 -26.39 -4.19 -28.74
C VAL A 68 -27.84 -4.63 -28.54
N PHE A 69 -28.20 -5.05 -27.33
CA PHE A 69 -29.57 -5.43 -27.00
C PHE A 69 -30.48 -4.20 -27.07
N TYR A 70 -31.18 -4.03 -28.18
CA TYR A 70 -32.33 -3.14 -28.25
C TYR A 70 -33.48 -3.84 -27.53
N TYR A 71 -33.55 -3.66 -26.20
CA TYR A 71 -34.72 -4.11 -25.45
C TYR A 71 -35.94 -3.33 -25.97
N GLY A 72 -36.85 -4.04 -26.65
CA GLY A 72 -38.20 -3.53 -26.87
C GLY A 72 -38.83 -3.21 -25.52
N VAL A 73 -39.71 -2.20 -25.48
CA VAL A 73 -40.35 -1.72 -24.24
C VAL A 73 -41.04 -2.85 -23.44
N ASP A 74 -41.40 -3.95 -24.10
CA ASP A 74 -42.04 -5.13 -23.51
C ASP A 74 -41.07 -6.12 -22.82
N ASN A 75 -39.76 -5.98 -22.98
CA ASN A 75 -38.72 -6.85 -22.37
C ASN A 75 -37.93 -6.16 -21.25
N LEU A 76 -38.48 -5.10 -20.64
CA LEU A 76 -37.84 -4.37 -19.54
C LEU A 76 -37.81 -5.16 -18.22
N ASP A 77 -38.65 -6.20 -18.08
CA ASP A 77 -38.78 -7.01 -16.86
C ASP A 77 -37.94 -8.31 -16.89
N THR A 78 -37.29 -8.64 -18.02
CA THR A 78 -36.38 -9.79 -18.10
C THR A 78 -34.97 -9.35 -17.73
N ASP A 79 -34.63 -9.47 -16.45
CA ASP A 79 -33.26 -9.30 -15.97
C ASP A 79 -32.39 -10.41 -16.60
N SER A 80 -31.55 -10.06 -17.56
CA SER A 80 -30.59 -10.99 -18.14
C SER A 80 -29.68 -11.54 -17.03
N ASP A 81 -29.47 -12.86 -17.00
CA ASP A 81 -28.73 -13.58 -15.95
C ASP A 81 -27.39 -12.89 -15.62
N THR A 82 -27.33 -12.18 -14.49
CA THR A 82 -26.12 -11.52 -13.93
C THR A 82 -25.13 -12.52 -13.32
N SER A 83 -25.25 -13.81 -13.65
CA SER A 83 -24.58 -14.93 -12.98
C SER A 83 -23.05 -14.93 -13.11
N ASN A 84 -22.48 -14.15 -14.03
CA ASN A 84 -21.04 -14.12 -14.34
C ASN A 84 -20.35 -12.79 -14.01
N VAL A 85 -20.85 -12.02 -13.04
CA VAL A 85 -20.24 -10.74 -12.64
C VAL A 85 -19.89 -10.74 -11.16
N ILE A 86 -18.71 -10.22 -10.82
CA ILE A 86 -18.21 -10.09 -9.44
C ILE A 86 -17.90 -8.64 -9.15
N HIS A 87 -18.31 -8.15 -7.99
CA HIS A 87 -17.91 -6.83 -7.54
C HIS A 87 -16.37 -6.77 -7.36
N PRO A 88 -15.65 -5.77 -7.91
CA PRO A 88 -14.18 -5.75 -7.89
C PRO A 88 -13.57 -5.85 -6.49
N LEU A 89 -14.21 -5.27 -5.47
CA LEU A 89 -13.74 -5.38 -4.08
C LEU A 89 -13.91 -6.77 -3.49
N ASP A 90 -14.92 -7.54 -3.92
CA ASP A 90 -15.08 -8.92 -3.48
C ASP A 90 -14.00 -9.81 -4.09
N LEU A 91 -13.67 -9.60 -5.38
CA LEU A 91 -12.55 -10.29 -6.02
C LEU A 91 -11.22 -9.98 -5.32
N ILE A 92 -10.95 -8.70 -5.03
CA ILE A 92 -9.76 -8.29 -4.29
C ILE A 92 -9.75 -8.93 -2.89
N THR A 93 -10.86 -8.84 -2.15
CA THR A 93 -10.95 -9.40 -0.79
C THR A 93 -10.73 -10.91 -0.80
N ALA A 94 -11.33 -11.64 -1.74
CA ALA A 94 -11.14 -13.08 -1.91
C ALA A 94 -9.66 -13.41 -2.20
N LEU A 95 -9.02 -12.69 -3.12
CA LEU A 95 -7.61 -12.89 -3.43
C LEU A 95 -6.71 -12.64 -2.22
N PHE A 96 -6.95 -11.58 -1.45
CA PHE A 96 -6.19 -11.32 -0.22
C PHE A 96 -6.37 -12.45 0.80
N LEU A 97 -7.60 -12.91 1.02
CA LEU A 97 -7.89 -14.01 1.95
C LEU A 97 -7.24 -15.33 1.52
N CYS A 98 -7.15 -15.58 0.21
CA CYS A 98 -6.59 -16.79 -0.37
C CYS A 98 -5.10 -16.68 -0.72
N SER A 99 -4.40 -15.60 -0.34
CA SER A 99 -2.97 -15.40 -0.63
C SER A 99 -2.10 -15.50 0.62
N ASP A 100 -0.85 -15.93 0.47
CA ASP A 100 0.15 -15.86 1.54
C ASP A 100 0.60 -14.40 1.80
N GLY A 101 1.30 -14.18 2.92
CA GLY A 101 1.73 -12.84 3.30
C GLY A 101 2.70 -12.19 2.31
N PHE A 102 3.44 -12.96 1.51
CA PHE A 102 4.39 -12.42 0.53
C PHE A 102 3.67 -11.97 -0.74
N LEU A 103 2.71 -12.75 -1.23
CA LEU A 103 1.86 -12.38 -2.35
C LEU A 103 0.95 -11.21 -1.99
N GLN A 104 0.38 -11.17 -0.78
CA GLN A 104 -0.38 -10.01 -0.29
C GLN A 104 0.46 -8.73 -0.33
N GLN A 105 1.71 -8.79 0.11
CA GLN A 105 2.63 -7.66 0.08
C GLN A 105 2.96 -7.19 -1.35
N GLU A 106 3.22 -8.12 -2.27
CA GLU A 106 3.44 -7.79 -3.69
C GLU A 106 2.17 -7.19 -4.32
N MET A 107 0.99 -7.77 -4.05
CA MET A 107 -0.29 -7.24 -4.51
C MET A 107 -0.51 -5.81 -4.04
N VAL A 108 -0.31 -5.52 -2.74
CA VAL A 108 -0.41 -4.17 -2.17
C VAL A 108 0.57 -3.21 -2.85
N GLN A 109 1.82 -3.65 -3.08
CA GLN A 109 2.81 -2.84 -3.77
C GLN A 109 2.36 -2.48 -5.19
N LYS A 110 1.90 -3.46 -5.98
CA LYS A 110 1.42 -3.26 -7.35
C LYS A 110 0.14 -2.41 -7.41
N MET A 111 -0.81 -2.66 -6.50
CA MET A 111 -2.01 -1.84 -6.37
C MET A 111 -1.66 -0.37 -6.10
N SER A 112 -0.68 -0.12 -5.22
CA SER A 112 -0.18 1.22 -4.94
C SER A 112 0.51 1.89 -6.13
N MET A 113 1.14 1.11 -7.03
CA MET A 113 1.70 1.61 -8.30
C MET A 113 0.60 1.99 -9.29
N CYS A 114 -0.50 1.22 -9.32
CA CYS A 114 -1.68 1.50 -10.14
C CYS A 114 -2.59 2.61 -9.55
N GLN A 115 -2.19 3.26 -8.45
CA GLN A 115 -2.99 4.26 -7.72
C GLN A 115 -4.32 3.72 -7.18
N PHE A 116 -4.40 2.43 -6.89
CA PHE A 116 -5.58 1.84 -6.25
C PHE A 116 -5.47 2.02 -4.74
N ALA A 117 -6.61 2.16 -4.09
CA ALA A 117 -6.67 2.00 -2.65
C ALA A 117 -6.33 0.54 -2.28
N VAL A 118 -5.59 0.36 -1.18
CA VAL A 118 -5.15 -0.95 -0.70
C VAL A 118 -5.85 -1.30 0.61
N PRO A 119 -6.00 -2.59 0.97
CA PRO A 119 -6.61 -2.97 2.25
C PRO A 119 -5.77 -2.48 3.44
N LEU A 120 -6.41 -1.75 4.37
CA LEU A 120 -5.90 -1.48 5.72
C LEU A 120 -6.47 -2.49 6.72
N LEU A 121 -7.80 -2.62 6.78
CA LEU A 121 -8.48 -3.67 7.54
C LEU A 121 -9.19 -4.60 6.56
N LEU A 122 -8.78 -5.86 6.52
CA LEU A 122 -9.38 -6.91 5.70
C LEU A 122 -10.47 -7.63 6.51
N PRO A 123 -11.73 -7.68 6.01
CA PRO A 123 -12.79 -8.46 6.66
C PRO A 123 -12.58 -9.95 6.38
N ASN A 124 -12.92 -10.80 7.34
CA ASN A 124 -12.93 -12.24 7.13
C ASN A 124 -14.31 -12.69 6.61
N CYS A 125 -14.35 -13.72 5.76
CA CYS A 125 -15.59 -14.22 5.13
C CYS A 125 -16.66 -14.65 6.14
N ASP A 126 -16.26 -15.30 7.24
CA ASP A 126 -17.19 -16.02 8.12
C ASP A 126 -17.15 -15.56 9.59
N LYS A 127 -16.20 -14.69 9.93
CA LYS A 127 -15.99 -14.20 11.31
C LYS A 127 -16.13 -12.69 11.29
N LYS A 128 -16.88 -12.10 12.24
CA LYS A 128 -16.94 -10.64 12.50
C LYS A 128 -15.56 -10.03 12.89
N GLN A 129 -14.48 -10.77 12.70
CA GLN A 129 -13.11 -10.36 12.91
C GLN A 129 -12.55 -9.71 11.64
N SER A 130 -11.64 -8.77 11.83
CA SER A 130 -10.86 -8.18 10.76
C SER A 130 -9.38 -8.31 11.07
N THR A 131 -8.57 -8.22 10.02
CA THR A 131 -7.12 -8.25 10.11
C THR A 131 -6.56 -6.91 9.64
N LEU A 132 -5.74 -6.26 10.47
CA LEU A 132 -4.89 -5.14 10.08
C LEU A 132 -3.77 -5.68 9.19
N MET A 133 -3.71 -5.18 7.97
CA MET A 133 -2.78 -5.61 6.92
C MET A 133 -1.44 -4.88 7.02
N LEU A 134 -0.80 -4.92 8.21
CA LEU A 134 0.45 -4.21 8.49
C LEU A 134 1.61 -4.76 7.66
N TRP A 135 1.80 -6.07 7.67
CA TRP A 135 2.85 -6.75 6.92
C TRP A 135 2.72 -6.49 5.41
N ALA A 136 1.50 -6.57 4.87
CA ALA A 136 1.25 -6.29 3.46
C ALA A 136 1.62 -4.85 3.06
N LEU A 137 1.48 -3.88 3.97
CA LEU A 137 1.81 -2.47 3.73
C LEU A 137 3.31 -2.13 3.89
N ARG A 138 4.12 -3.01 4.49
CA ARG A 138 5.54 -2.74 4.80
C ARG A 138 6.36 -2.33 3.57
N ASP A 139 6.06 -2.83 2.38
CA ASP A 139 6.87 -2.58 1.18
C ASP A 139 6.58 -1.28 0.44
N ILE A 140 5.52 -0.55 0.83
CA ILE A 140 5.19 0.70 0.17
C ILE A 140 6.17 1.78 0.61
N VAL A 141 6.97 2.24 -0.37
CA VAL A 141 7.83 3.42 -0.26
C VAL A 141 7.28 4.49 -1.19
N LYS A 142 7.17 5.72 -0.68
CA LYS A 142 6.64 6.85 -1.43
C LYS A 142 7.63 7.99 -1.41
N LYS A 143 7.78 8.61 -2.57
CA LYS A 143 8.65 9.76 -2.79
C LYS A 143 7.79 10.99 -3.01
N PHE A 144 8.04 12.04 -2.24
CA PHE A 144 7.26 13.27 -2.30
C PHE A 144 8.10 14.50 -2.00
N ARG A 145 7.52 15.68 -2.21
CA ARG A 145 8.18 16.96 -1.92
C ARG A 145 7.23 17.84 -1.13
N SER A 146 7.63 18.20 0.09
CA SER A 146 6.83 19.12 0.90
C SER A 146 6.91 20.55 0.34
N SER A 147 5.78 21.24 0.37
CA SER A 147 5.66 22.64 -0.09
C SER A 147 6.47 23.64 0.76
N SER A 148 6.90 23.25 1.96
CA SER A 148 7.80 24.04 2.82
C SER A 148 9.29 23.91 2.46
N GLN A 149 9.66 22.90 1.64
CA GLN A 149 11.03 22.61 1.24
C GLN A 149 11.33 23.02 -0.22
N THR A 150 10.60 24.00 -0.76
CA THR A 150 10.81 24.50 -2.12
C THR A 150 12.22 25.04 -2.34
N ALA A 151 12.90 25.54 -1.29
CA ALA A 151 14.25 26.08 -1.37
C ALA A 151 15.36 25.05 -1.65
N THR A 152 15.18 23.77 -1.28
CA THR A 152 16.26 22.76 -1.33
C THR A 152 16.17 21.80 -2.52
N ASN A 153 15.11 21.83 -3.33
CA ASN A 153 14.84 20.82 -4.39
C ASN A 153 14.91 19.34 -3.92
N ALA A 154 14.97 19.10 -2.61
CA ALA A 154 15.16 17.78 -2.04
C ALA A 154 13.85 17.01 -2.04
N PHE A 155 13.92 15.74 -2.47
CA PHE A 155 12.82 14.80 -2.34
C PHE A 155 12.97 14.02 -1.05
N VAL A 156 11.85 13.78 -0.39
CA VAL A 156 11.75 12.86 0.74
C VAL A 156 11.27 11.53 0.20
N GLU A 157 11.96 10.44 0.56
CA GLU A 157 11.61 9.08 0.19
C GLU A 157 11.48 8.27 1.48
N GLU A 158 10.26 7.87 1.83
CA GLU A 158 9.96 7.22 3.11
C GLU A 158 9.01 6.04 2.93
N ARG A 159 9.10 5.11 3.89
CA ARG A 159 8.21 3.96 3.98
C ARG A 159 6.96 4.36 4.75
N ILE A 160 5.79 4.24 4.12
CA ILE A 160 4.53 4.79 4.63
C ILE A 160 4.14 4.27 6.01
N VAL A 161 4.55 3.06 6.36
CA VAL A 161 4.21 2.41 7.64
C VAL A 161 4.92 3.10 8.81
N LEU A 162 6.08 3.71 8.56
CA LEU A 162 6.89 4.42 9.54
C LEU A 162 6.69 5.94 9.50
N SER A 163 6.10 6.46 8.43
CA SER A 163 5.91 7.90 8.24
C SER A 163 4.81 8.48 9.14
N ASP A 164 5.08 9.66 9.70
CA ASP A 164 4.15 10.45 10.52
C ASP A 164 3.10 11.18 9.66
N ILE A 165 2.27 10.42 8.95
CA ILE A 165 1.25 10.96 8.03
C ILE A 165 -0.11 10.99 8.75
N PRO A 166 -0.80 12.15 8.84
CA PRO A 166 -2.14 12.19 9.42
C PRO A 166 -3.11 11.38 8.58
N MET A 167 -3.90 10.53 9.24
CA MET A 167 -4.97 9.76 8.60
C MET A 167 -6.32 10.44 8.82
N VAL A 168 -7.09 10.64 7.74
CA VAL A 168 -8.51 11.01 7.79
C VAL A 168 -9.35 9.86 7.30
N SER A 169 -10.45 9.57 7.98
CA SER A 169 -11.33 8.45 7.64
C SER A 169 -12.68 8.91 7.15
N PHE A 170 -13.25 8.13 6.25
CA PHE A 170 -14.53 8.41 5.64
C PHE A 170 -15.44 7.19 5.79
N VAL A 171 -16.54 7.39 6.48
CA VAL A 171 -17.49 6.33 6.83
C VAL A 171 -18.90 6.73 6.42
N ARG A 172 -19.81 5.75 6.34
CA ARG A 172 -21.20 5.97 6.01
C ARG A 172 -22.08 5.43 7.13
N LEU A 173 -23.09 6.20 7.49
CA LEU A 173 -24.15 5.78 8.39
C LEU A 173 -25.48 5.77 7.64
N GLY A 174 -26.14 4.61 7.64
CA GLY A 174 -27.38 4.45 6.90
C GLY A 174 -27.19 4.62 5.39
N GLU A 175 -28.29 4.85 4.69
CA GLU A 175 -28.23 5.17 3.26
C GLU A 175 -27.73 6.61 3.06
N SER A 176 -26.90 6.79 2.04
CA SER A 176 -26.37 8.09 1.66
C SER A 176 -26.58 8.29 0.16
N SER A 177 -27.21 9.39 -0.19
CA SER A 177 -27.37 9.88 -1.55
C SER A 177 -26.08 10.38 -2.16
N LEU A 178 -25.12 10.75 -1.31
CA LEU A 178 -23.77 11.08 -1.74
C LEU A 178 -22.97 9.79 -1.85
N SER A 179 -22.50 9.50 -3.06
CA SER A 179 -21.56 8.42 -3.32
C SER A 179 -20.22 8.76 -2.65
N LYS A 180 -20.01 8.23 -1.45
CA LYS A 180 -18.82 8.48 -0.62
C LYS A 180 -17.54 8.25 -1.42
N SER A 181 -17.36 7.05 -1.98
CA SER A 181 -16.14 6.69 -2.72
C SER A 181 -15.90 7.56 -3.96
N GLN A 182 -16.95 7.97 -4.66
CA GLN A 182 -16.83 8.87 -5.81
C GLN A 182 -16.39 10.28 -5.39
N ILE A 183 -16.90 10.78 -4.25
CA ILE A 183 -16.45 12.06 -3.68
C ILE A 183 -14.99 11.96 -3.23
N LEU A 184 -14.56 10.82 -2.68
CA LEU A 184 -13.16 10.60 -2.32
C LEU A 184 -12.23 10.58 -3.53
N ASN A 185 -12.63 9.97 -4.64
CA ASN A 185 -11.84 10.01 -5.87
C ASN A 185 -11.67 11.44 -6.38
N LYS A 186 -12.73 12.26 -6.34
CA LYS A 186 -12.66 13.69 -6.67
C LYS A 186 -11.81 14.48 -5.66
N LEU A 187 -11.80 14.09 -4.39
CA LEU A 187 -11.00 14.73 -3.34
C LEU A 187 -9.50 14.47 -3.53
N LEU A 188 -9.14 13.27 -3.98
CA LEU A 188 -7.75 12.84 -4.17
C LEU A 188 -7.23 13.00 -5.60
N SER A 189 -8.06 13.43 -6.55
CA SER A 189 -7.66 13.63 -7.94
C SER A 189 -7.72 15.09 -8.34
N ASN A 190 -6.78 15.50 -9.18
CA ASN A 190 -6.90 16.77 -9.89
C ASN A 190 -7.95 16.59 -11.02
N PRO A 191 -8.86 17.55 -11.27
CA PRO A 191 -9.85 17.44 -12.37
C PRO A 191 -9.28 17.10 -13.74
N GLN A 192 -8.00 17.43 -14.01
CA GLN A 192 -7.33 17.12 -15.28
C GLN A 192 -6.71 15.71 -15.32
N GLN A 193 -6.56 15.06 -14.16
CA GLN A 193 -5.95 13.74 -13.98
C GLN A 193 -6.83 12.94 -13.01
N TYR A 194 -8.08 12.72 -13.41
CA TYR A 194 -9.03 11.96 -12.63
C TYR A 194 -8.66 10.47 -12.63
N HIS A 195 -8.57 9.88 -11.45
CA HIS A 195 -8.28 8.46 -11.29
C HIS A 195 -9.19 7.86 -10.22
N ASP A 196 -9.80 6.71 -10.53
CA ASP A 196 -10.70 6.02 -9.61
C ASP A 196 -9.94 5.26 -8.52
N THR A 197 -9.37 5.96 -7.56
CA THR A 197 -8.58 5.35 -6.47
C THR A 197 -9.41 4.31 -5.69
N PHE A 198 -10.62 4.68 -5.28
CA PHE A 198 -11.59 3.83 -4.59
C PHE A 198 -12.67 3.34 -5.56
N VAL A 199 -13.07 2.07 -5.46
CA VAL A 199 -14.16 1.52 -6.28
C VAL A 199 -15.48 2.24 -5.97
N HIS A 200 -16.28 2.63 -6.96
CA HIS A 200 -17.60 3.21 -6.76
C HIS A 200 -18.65 2.61 -7.70
N HIS A 201 -19.92 2.94 -7.47
CA HIS A 201 -21.08 2.41 -8.19
C HIS A 201 -20.90 2.56 -9.71
N ASP A 202 -20.65 3.78 -10.21
CA ASP A 202 -20.54 4.03 -11.66
C ASP A 202 -19.29 3.42 -12.35
N MET A 203 -18.47 2.62 -11.65
CA MET A 203 -17.38 1.86 -12.28
C MET A 203 -17.90 0.54 -12.84
N GLU A 204 -17.14 -0.06 -13.75
CA GLU A 204 -17.45 -1.39 -14.27
C GLU A 204 -17.57 -2.42 -13.14
N CYS A 205 -18.71 -3.12 -13.08
CA CYS A 205 -19.07 -4.08 -12.02
C CYS A 205 -19.19 -3.47 -10.60
N GLY A 206 -19.17 -2.13 -10.46
CA GLY A 206 -19.26 -1.44 -9.18
C GLY A 206 -20.68 -1.35 -8.61
N ASP A 207 -21.69 -1.58 -9.45
CA ASP A 207 -23.11 -1.69 -9.14
C ASP A 207 -23.50 -3.05 -8.55
N VAL A 208 -22.68 -4.07 -8.79
CA VAL A 208 -22.91 -5.44 -8.29
C VAL A 208 -22.95 -5.43 -6.75
N PRO A 209 -23.96 -6.05 -6.13
CA PRO A 209 -24.02 -6.16 -4.67
C PRO A 209 -22.78 -6.85 -4.09
N ARG A 210 -22.18 -6.24 -3.06
CA ARG A 210 -21.04 -6.82 -2.35
C ARG A 210 -21.46 -8.03 -1.52
N GLN A 211 -20.63 -9.06 -1.51
CA GLN A 211 -20.87 -10.31 -0.77
C GLN A 211 -19.93 -10.47 0.42
N ILE A 212 -18.64 -10.13 0.28
CA ILE A 212 -17.62 -10.39 1.32
C ILE A 212 -16.77 -9.16 1.69
N SER A 213 -16.85 -8.08 0.90
CA SER A 213 -16.03 -6.88 1.08
C SER A 213 -16.66 -5.78 1.94
N ASP A 214 -17.87 -5.98 2.47
CA ASP A 214 -18.41 -5.08 3.48
C ASP A 214 -17.61 -5.21 4.80
N GLY A 215 -17.29 -4.07 5.43
CA GLY A 215 -16.37 -4.02 6.56
C GLY A 215 -14.90 -3.80 6.16
N LEU A 216 -14.56 -3.89 4.87
CA LEU A 216 -13.24 -3.54 4.36
C LEU A 216 -12.93 -2.06 4.61
N VAL A 217 -11.79 -1.79 5.22
CA VAL A 217 -11.22 -0.44 5.25
C VAL A 217 -10.12 -0.38 4.21
N GLU A 218 -10.34 0.37 3.14
CA GLU A 218 -9.30 0.69 2.17
C GLU A 218 -8.52 1.93 2.60
N ILE A 219 -7.25 2.03 2.24
CA ILE A 219 -6.41 3.21 2.46
C ILE A 219 -5.72 3.63 1.17
N SER A 220 -5.62 4.94 0.95
CA SER A 220 -4.79 5.54 -0.08
C SER A 220 -4.11 6.79 0.47
N TRP A 221 -3.14 7.33 -0.25
CA TRP A 221 -2.35 8.48 0.18
C TRP A 221 -2.30 9.53 -0.91
N TYR A 222 -2.36 10.79 -0.49
CA TYR A 222 -1.97 11.91 -1.32
C TYR A 222 -0.59 12.41 -0.90
N PHE A 223 0.27 12.64 -1.89
CA PHE A 223 1.62 13.15 -1.72
C PHE A 223 1.84 14.39 -2.59
N PRO A 224 2.21 15.55 -2.01
CA PRO A 224 2.47 16.75 -2.79
C PRO A 224 3.74 16.63 -3.65
N CYS A 225 3.71 17.31 -4.79
CA CYS A 225 4.86 17.43 -5.71
C CYS A 225 5.70 18.69 -5.46
N GLY A 226 5.25 19.58 -4.58
CA GLY A 226 5.92 20.84 -4.23
C GLY A 226 5.50 22.03 -5.09
N ASN A 227 4.47 21.87 -5.93
CA ASN A 227 3.92 22.94 -6.76
C ASN A 227 2.54 23.36 -6.24
N ARG A 228 2.47 24.53 -5.59
CA ARG A 228 1.24 25.07 -4.99
C ARG A 228 0.09 25.30 -5.98
N ASN A 229 0.36 25.38 -7.28
CA ASN A 229 -0.69 25.57 -8.29
C ASN A 229 -1.39 24.25 -8.66
N ILE A 230 -0.75 23.10 -8.40
CA ILE A 230 -1.24 21.77 -8.77
C ILE A 230 -1.59 20.96 -7.51
N ASP A 231 -0.85 21.19 -6.42
CA ASP A 231 -1.01 20.45 -5.18
C ASP A 231 -2.32 20.82 -4.48
N MET A 232 -3.11 19.80 -4.14
CA MET A 232 -4.36 19.95 -3.37
C MET A 232 -4.09 20.16 -1.88
N PHE A 233 -3.03 19.53 -1.38
CA PHE A 233 -2.61 19.63 0.02
C PHE A 233 -1.12 19.96 0.09
N THR A 234 -0.73 20.73 1.10
CA THR A 234 0.66 21.19 1.33
C THR A 234 1.57 20.11 1.91
N LYS A 235 0.97 19.10 2.54
CA LYS A 235 1.60 17.98 3.26
C LYS A 235 0.93 16.66 2.86
N PRO A 236 1.61 15.51 3.04
CA PRO A 236 0.99 14.21 2.82
C PRO A 236 -0.22 13.96 3.71
N VAL A 237 -1.18 13.19 3.20
CA VAL A 237 -2.35 12.74 3.96
C VAL A 237 -2.72 11.31 3.58
N ALA A 238 -3.07 10.51 4.58
CA ALA A 238 -3.64 9.19 4.39
C ALA A 238 -5.17 9.29 4.46
N VAL A 239 -5.85 8.65 3.52
CA VAL A 239 -7.31 8.63 3.40
C VAL A 239 -7.80 7.20 3.54
N ALA A 240 -8.55 6.93 4.61
CA ALA A 240 -9.15 5.64 4.87
C ALA A 240 -10.65 5.64 4.52
N ASN A 241 -11.13 4.58 3.89
CA ASN A 241 -12.48 4.44 3.38
C ASN A 241 -13.10 3.13 3.88
N LEU A 242 -14.02 3.20 4.86
CA LEU A 242 -14.75 2.02 5.35
C LEU A 242 -15.93 1.66 4.43
N ARG A 243 -16.00 0.42 3.97
CA ARG A 243 -17.09 -0.14 3.17
C ARG A 243 -18.20 -0.69 4.08
N GLY A 244 -19.44 -0.55 3.63
CA GLY A 244 -20.62 -0.93 4.41
C GLY A 244 -21.21 0.22 5.23
N ASP A 245 -22.02 -0.12 6.23
CA ASP A 245 -22.65 0.78 7.18
C ASP A 245 -21.99 0.62 8.56
N ILE A 246 -21.61 1.73 9.20
CA ILE A 246 -20.95 1.67 10.52
C ILE A 246 -21.78 0.99 11.60
N ARG A 247 -23.11 0.89 11.45
CA ARG A 247 -23.99 0.11 12.36
C ARG A 247 -23.66 -1.37 12.40
N SER A 248 -23.14 -1.91 11.29
CA SER A 248 -22.76 -3.31 11.17
C SER A 248 -21.28 -3.56 11.49
N PHE A 249 -20.45 -2.51 11.49
CA PHE A 249 -18.98 -2.58 11.56
C PHE A 249 -18.44 -1.70 12.69
N GLU A 250 -18.97 -1.92 13.89
CA GLU A 250 -18.68 -1.11 15.06
C GLU A 250 -17.20 -1.16 15.47
N THR A 251 -16.57 -2.35 15.39
CA THR A 251 -15.16 -2.54 15.74
C THR A 251 -14.24 -1.73 14.81
N GLN A 252 -14.48 -1.81 13.50
CA GLN A 252 -13.72 -1.08 12.49
C GLN A 252 -13.93 0.43 12.65
N PHE A 253 -15.16 0.88 12.90
CA PHE A 253 -15.44 2.28 13.16
C PHE A 253 -14.72 2.78 14.42
N SER A 254 -14.75 2.01 15.50
CA SER A 254 -14.12 2.37 16.78
C SER A 254 -12.59 2.44 16.66
N PHE A 255 -12.00 1.51 15.90
CA PHE A 255 -10.59 1.56 15.51
C PHE A 255 -10.26 2.88 14.78
N LEU A 256 -11.03 3.24 13.74
CA LEU A 256 -10.80 4.49 12.99
C LEU A 256 -10.94 5.74 13.88
N CYS A 257 -11.85 5.74 14.85
CA CYS A 257 -11.98 6.82 15.82
C CYS A 257 -10.77 6.99 16.76
N GLN A 258 -9.95 5.94 16.94
CA GLN A 258 -8.72 6.01 17.73
C GLN A 258 -7.49 6.34 16.88
N THR A 259 -7.43 5.83 15.66
CA THR A 259 -6.25 5.93 14.81
C THR A 259 -6.21 7.19 13.94
N SER A 260 -7.37 7.79 13.65
CA SER A 260 -7.47 8.91 12.72
C SER A 260 -7.39 10.28 13.41
N ALA A 261 -6.91 11.27 12.67
CA ALA A 261 -7.00 12.68 13.04
C ALA A 261 -8.45 13.18 13.01
N ALA A 262 -9.20 12.78 11.97
CA ALA A 262 -10.60 13.11 11.82
C ALA A 262 -11.39 11.96 11.15
N VAL A 263 -12.68 11.87 11.46
CA VAL A 263 -13.62 10.94 10.82
C VAL A 263 -14.80 11.71 10.25
N TYR A 264 -14.97 11.63 8.93
CA TYR A 264 -16.08 12.23 8.18
C TYR A 264 -17.17 11.19 7.98
N ILE A 265 -18.33 11.44 8.59
CA ILE A 265 -19.49 10.55 8.61
C ILE A 265 -20.50 11.06 7.57
N PHE A 266 -20.67 10.30 6.50
CA PHE A 266 -21.70 10.54 5.49
C PHE A 266 -23.04 10.03 6.00
N ILE A 267 -24.01 10.92 6.16
CA ILE A 267 -25.33 10.62 6.70
C ILE A 267 -26.41 11.46 6.01
N ASP A 268 -27.46 10.78 5.56
CA ASP A 268 -28.69 11.43 5.07
C ASP A 268 -29.94 11.03 5.85
N ASP A 269 -29.93 9.85 6.48
CA ASP A 269 -31.03 9.38 7.33
C ASP A 269 -30.76 9.70 8.80
N PHE A 270 -31.51 10.67 9.33
CA PHE A 270 -31.43 11.16 10.70
C PHE A 270 -32.39 10.44 11.66
N GLU A 271 -33.19 9.50 11.17
CA GLU A 271 -34.08 8.65 11.98
C GLU A 271 -33.39 7.35 12.41
N ALA A 272 -32.23 7.03 11.83
CA ALA A 272 -31.41 5.90 12.22
C ALA A 272 -30.90 6.03 13.67
N ASP A 273 -31.09 4.97 14.45
CA ASP A 273 -30.61 4.85 15.83
C ASP A 273 -29.08 4.96 15.88
N LEU A 274 -28.59 5.99 16.56
CA LEU A 274 -27.19 6.45 16.53
C LEU A 274 -26.36 5.93 17.73
N LYS A 275 -26.79 4.82 18.34
CA LYS A 275 -26.08 4.11 19.42
C LYS A 275 -24.60 3.92 19.16
N VAL A 276 -24.20 3.76 17.89
CA VAL A 276 -22.80 3.59 17.47
C VAL A 276 -21.90 4.77 17.87
N LEU A 277 -22.48 5.97 18.06
CA LEU A 277 -21.77 7.17 18.50
C LEU A 277 -21.89 7.43 20.00
N GLU A 278 -22.78 6.73 20.73
CA GLU A 278 -22.97 6.93 22.17
C GLU A 278 -21.81 6.34 22.99
N GLY A 279 -21.32 7.08 23.99
CA GLY A 279 -20.37 6.56 24.98
C GLY A 279 -18.94 6.30 24.50
N LYS A 280 -18.59 6.64 23.25
CA LYS A 280 -17.23 6.41 22.71
C LYS A 280 -16.33 7.61 22.95
N SER A 281 -15.25 7.40 23.71
CA SER A 281 -14.14 8.37 23.78
C SER A 281 -13.37 8.35 22.47
N THR A 282 -13.60 9.31 21.56
CA THR A 282 -12.89 9.39 20.28
C THR A 282 -11.66 10.28 20.37
N LYS A 283 -10.50 9.81 19.89
CA LYS A 283 -9.33 10.67 19.69
C LYS A 283 -9.47 11.54 18.44
N ALA A 284 -10.15 11.01 17.43
CA ALA A 284 -10.44 11.71 16.19
C ALA A 284 -11.49 12.81 16.36
N GLU A 285 -11.34 13.89 15.61
CA GLU A 285 -12.41 14.88 15.43
C GLU A 285 -13.50 14.33 14.52
N LEU A 286 -14.74 14.31 14.99
CA LEU A 286 -15.88 13.84 14.19
C LEU A 286 -16.45 14.97 13.35
N PHE A 287 -16.70 14.69 12.07
CA PHE A 287 -17.34 15.57 11.11
C PHE A 287 -18.59 14.92 10.53
N LEU A 288 -19.68 15.68 10.44
CA LEU A 288 -20.89 15.22 9.76
C LEU A 288 -20.91 15.76 8.34
N VAL A 289 -21.11 14.88 7.36
CA VAL A 289 -21.21 15.22 5.95
C VAL A 289 -22.62 14.91 5.47
N VAL A 290 -23.39 15.95 5.15
CA VAL A 290 -24.84 15.86 4.95
C VAL A 290 -25.26 16.47 3.62
N ASN A 291 -26.25 15.86 2.95
CA ASN A 291 -26.88 16.45 1.77
C ASN A 291 -28.22 17.14 2.10
N SER A 292 -28.26 18.48 2.05
CA SER A 292 -29.50 19.22 2.35
C SER A 292 -30.52 19.21 1.20
N GLN A 293 -30.20 18.63 0.05
CA GLN A 293 -31.11 18.57 -1.10
C GLN A 293 -32.16 17.45 -0.99
N ARG A 294 -32.00 16.53 -0.03
CA ARG A 294 -32.94 15.42 0.17
C ARG A 294 -34.20 15.89 0.90
N LYS A 295 -35.35 15.35 0.50
CA LYS A 295 -36.66 15.66 1.10
C LYS A 295 -36.74 15.31 2.60
N THR A 296 -35.92 14.37 3.05
CA THR A 296 -35.84 13.90 4.45
C THR A 296 -34.97 14.78 5.35
N PHE A 297 -34.20 15.72 4.79
CA PHE A 297 -33.32 16.58 5.58
C PHE A 297 -34.13 17.57 6.42
N LYS A 298 -34.00 17.46 7.75
CA LYS A 298 -34.60 18.38 8.72
C LYS A 298 -33.51 19.00 9.61
N VAL A 299 -33.43 20.32 9.59
CA VAL A 299 -32.45 21.09 10.38
C VAL A 299 -32.58 20.81 11.88
N ASP A 300 -33.80 20.64 12.38
CA ASP A 300 -34.04 20.37 13.80
C ASP A 300 -33.50 19.01 14.22
N THR A 301 -33.59 18.00 13.36
CA THR A 301 -33.03 16.67 13.65
C THR A 301 -31.51 16.70 13.65
N LEU A 302 -30.90 17.43 12.71
CA LEU A 302 -29.45 17.64 12.69
C LEU A 302 -28.98 18.37 13.97
N LYS A 303 -29.67 19.43 14.41
CA LYS A 303 -29.35 20.15 15.66
C LYS A 303 -29.44 19.23 16.87
N LYS A 304 -30.50 18.43 16.99
CA LYS A 304 -30.65 17.43 18.06
C LYS A 304 -29.47 16.47 18.08
N MET A 305 -29.04 16.00 16.91
CA MET A 305 -27.90 15.10 16.76
C MET A 305 -26.59 15.74 17.21
N ILE A 306 -26.32 16.97 16.76
CA ILE A 306 -25.13 17.75 17.17
C ILE A 306 -25.07 17.86 18.70
N THR A 307 -26.20 18.17 19.34
CA THR A 307 -26.28 18.27 20.81
C THR A 307 -26.14 16.91 21.50
N GLN A 308 -26.82 15.87 21.02
CA GLN A 308 -26.80 14.52 21.64
C GLN A 308 -25.39 13.91 21.61
N TYR A 309 -24.65 14.10 20.51
CA TYR A 309 -23.33 13.49 20.31
C TYR A 309 -22.17 14.46 20.57
N SER A 310 -22.44 15.65 21.11
CA SER A 310 -21.43 16.68 21.43
C SER A 310 -20.51 17.03 20.25
N ILE A 311 -21.05 17.02 19.03
CA ILE A 311 -20.31 17.39 17.81
C ILE A 311 -20.25 18.93 17.74
N LYS A 312 -19.11 19.49 17.36
CA LYS A 312 -18.99 20.95 17.17
C LYS A 312 -19.79 21.38 15.94
N GLU A 313 -20.54 22.48 16.02
CA GLU A 313 -21.28 23.01 14.86
C GLU A 313 -20.35 23.31 13.67
N THR A 314 -19.10 23.71 13.94
CA THR A 314 -18.06 23.95 12.93
C THR A 314 -17.64 22.69 12.17
N ASN A 315 -17.95 21.50 12.71
CA ASN A 315 -17.57 20.21 12.13
C ASN A 315 -18.70 19.61 11.28
N VAL A 316 -19.71 20.42 10.91
CA VAL A 316 -20.81 19.98 10.06
C VAL A 316 -20.66 20.58 8.67
N ILE A 317 -20.50 19.70 7.68
CA ILE A 317 -20.29 20.05 6.28
C ILE A 317 -21.55 19.69 5.49
N VAL A 318 -22.25 20.70 5.00
CA VAL A 318 -23.54 20.53 4.33
C VAL A 318 -23.41 20.80 2.84
N LYS A 319 -23.72 19.79 2.02
CA LYS A 319 -23.92 19.99 0.58
C LYS A 319 -25.27 20.66 0.35
N LYS A 320 -25.21 21.93 -0.04
CA LYS A 320 -26.37 22.74 -0.46
C LYS A 320 -26.66 22.50 -1.95
N LYS A 321 -27.19 23.50 -2.67
CA LYS A 321 -27.48 23.43 -4.12
C LYS A 321 -26.24 23.36 -5.05
N GLN A 322 -25.03 23.42 -4.49
CA GLN A 322 -23.79 23.39 -5.25
C GLN A 322 -23.53 22.01 -5.88
N ASN A 323 -22.75 22.00 -6.96
CA ASN A 323 -22.32 20.77 -7.61
C ASN A 323 -21.23 20.05 -6.81
N ASP A 324 -20.90 18.83 -7.23
CA ASP A 324 -19.87 18.01 -6.56
C ASP A 324 -18.50 18.68 -6.54
N ALA A 325 -18.11 19.41 -7.59
CA ALA A 325 -16.79 20.01 -7.68
C ALA A 325 -16.60 21.11 -6.63
N GLU A 326 -17.60 21.97 -6.42
CA GLU A 326 -17.57 23.01 -5.40
C GLU A 326 -17.66 22.43 -3.98
N PHE A 327 -18.44 21.36 -3.82
CA PHE A 327 -18.51 20.63 -2.55
C PHE A 327 -17.18 19.95 -2.17
N VAL A 328 -16.51 19.33 -3.13
CA VAL A 328 -15.19 18.72 -2.92
C VAL A 328 -14.16 19.75 -2.50
N LYS A 329 -14.18 20.98 -3.04
CA LYS A 329 -13.29 22.06 -2.57
C LYS A 329 -13.50 22.40 -1.11
N THR A 330 -14.76 22.39 -0.64
CA THR A 330 -15.08 22.62 0.78
C THR A 330 -14.51 21.51 1.66
N LEU A 331 -14.64 20.25 1.21
CA LEU A 331 -14.05 19.09 1.90
C LEU A 331 -12.51 19.14 1.88
N GLN A 332 -11.89 19.50 0.76
CA GLN A 332 -10.44 19.67 0.65
C GLN A 332 -9.92 20.75 1.61
N SER A 333 -10.60 21.90 1.73
CA SER A 333 -10.24 22.91 2.72
C SER A 333 -10.34 22.39 4.16
N SER A 334 -11.41 21.65 4.49
CA SER A 334 -11.57 21.04 5.82
C SER A 334 -10.47 20.01 6.12
N VAL A 335 -10.16 19.14 5.16
CA VAL A 335 -9.09 18.13 5.31
C VAL A 335 -7.73 18.83 5.40
N GLY A 336 -7.48 19.87 4.61
CA GLY A 336 -6.27 20.70 4.68
C GLY A 336 -6.06 21.32 6.06
N ASP A 337 -7.13 21.84 6.65
CA ASP A 337 -7.13 22.37 8.02
C ASP A 337 -6.75 21.30 9.05
N ILE A 338 -7.28 20.09 8.93
CA ILE A 338 -6.94 18.95 9.81
C ILE A 338 -5.48 18.54 9.65
N ILE A 339 -4.97 18.48 8.42
CA ILE A 339 -3.57 18.13 8.14
C ILE A 339 -2.61 19.14 8.78
N GLU A 340 -2.97 20.42 8.80
CA GLU A 340 -2.15 21.48 9.39
C GLU A 340 -2.25 21.54 10.93
N LYS A 341 -3.44 21.33 11.50
CA LYS A 341 -3.73 21.52 12.93
C LYS A 341 -3.58 20.26 13.79
N SER A 342 -3.79 19.07 13.20
CA SER A 342 -3.89 17.84 13.98
C SER A 342 -2.58 17.48 14.68
N LYS A 343 -2.70 17.20 15.97
CA LYS A 343 -1.65 16.57 16.79
C LYS A 343 -1.75 15.05 16.80
N ASN A 344 -2.91 14.48 16.46
CA ASN A 344 -3.07 13.04 16.40
C ASN A 344 -2.50 12.53 15.08
N ARG A 345 -1.29 12.00 15.15
CA ARG A 345 -0.60 11.38 14.03
C ARG A 345 -0.04 10.06 14.52
N LEU A 346 -0.65 8.98 14.06
CA LEU A 346 -0.31 7.62 14.43
C LEU A 346 0.23 6.93 13.19
N THR A 347 1.46 6.44 13.27
CA THR A 347 2.03 5.63 12.20
C THR A 347 1.23 4.33 12.04
N ILE A 348 1.22 3.76 10.84
CA ILE A 348 0.50 2.49 10.60
C ILE A 348 1.09 1.38 11.47
N GLU A 349 2.40 1.39 11.73
CA GLU A 349 3.04 0.47 12.67
C GLU A 349 2.42 0.55 14.08
N ASN A 350 2.24 1.76 14.60
CA ASN A 350 1.66 1.97 15.94
C ASN A 350 0.14 1.74 15.98
N MET A 351 -0.53 1.55 14.82
CA MET A 351 -1.92 1.11 14.78
C MET A 351 -2.08 -0.34 15.24
N ALA A 352 -1.01 -1.16 15.25
CA ALA A 352 -1.06 -2.53 15.76
C ALA A 352 -1.50 -2.58 17.23
N ASP A 353 -0.95 -1.72 18.08
CA ASP A 353 -1.33 -1.64 19.50
C ASP A 353 -2.83 -1.33 19.68
N VAL A 354 -3.36 -0.46 18.82
CA VAL A 354 -4.78 -0.10 18.82
C VAL A 354 -5.62 -1.25 18.27
N ALA A 355 -5.16 -1.94 17.23
CA ALA A 355 -5.83 -3.12 16.69
C ALA A 355 -5.99 -4.21 17.75
N HIS A 356 -4.94 -4.50 18.51
CA HIS A 356 -4.99 -5.46 19.63
C HIS A 356 -6.01 -5.08 20.70
N GLN A 357 -6.10 -3.78 21.05
CA GLN A 357 -7.09 -3.29 22.02
C GLN A 357 -8.54 -3.54 21.58
N PHE A 358 -8.81 -3.55 20.28
CA PHE A 358 -10.12 -3.83 19.70
C PHE A 358 -10.32 -5.29 19.27
N GLY A 359 -9.37 -6.19 19.55
CA GLY A 359 -9.43 -7.59 19.13
C GLY A 359 -9.34 -7.79 17.61
N ILE A 360 -8.75 -6.82 16.89
CA ILE A 360 -8.43 -6.92 15.47
C ILE A 360 -7.09 -7.66 15.36
N LEU A 361 -7.04 -8.67 14.49
CA LEU A 361 -5.81 -9.44 14.24
C LEU A 361 -4.80 -8.58 13.49
N VAL A 362 -3.50 -8.82 13.64
CA VAL A 362 -2.47 -8.19 12.80
C VAL A 362 -1.76 -9.29 12.02
N ASP A 363 -1.68 -9.15 10.70
CA ASP A 363 -1.03 -10.13 9.81
C ASP A 363 0.46 -10.36 10.15
N GLU A 364 1.11 -9.34 10.70
CA GLU A 364 2.51 -9.39 11.14
C GLU A 364 2.73 -10.21 12.42
N ASP A 365 1.69 -10.51 13.22
CA ASP A 365 1.82 -11.16 14.54
C ASP A 365 2.20 -12.65 14.49
N SER A 366 2.32 -13.25 13.30
CA SER A 366 2.74 -14.65 13.19
C SER A 366 4.11 -14.89 13.84
N ASP A 367 4.25 -16.01 14.56
CA ASP A 367 5.50 -16.36 15.27
C ASP A 367 6.71 -16.37 14.33
N ALA A 368 6.55 -16.92 13.13
CA ALA A 368 7.59 -16.96 12.11
C ALA A 368 8.02 -15.56 11.66
N CYS A 369 7.09 -14.60 11.55
CA CYS A 369 7.40 -13.22 11.19
C CYS A 369 8.10 -12.47 12.34
N GLN A 370 7.61 -12.63 13.58
CA GLN A 370 8.16 -11.95 14.76
C GLN A 370 9.56 -12.45 15.14
N SER A 371 9.77 -13.77 15.09
CA SER A 371 11.10 -14.37 15.28
C SER A 371 12.09 -13.86 14.23
N ALA A 372 11.69 -13.92 12.95
CA ALA A 372 12.49 -13.39 11.85
C ALA A 372 12.79 -11.89 11.96
N ARG A 373 11.81 -11.09 12.39
CA ARG A 373 11.97 -9.65 12.65
C ARG A 373 13.05 -9.42 13.71
N THR A 374 13.02 -10.18 14.79
CA THR A 374 13.99 -10.08 15.89
C THR A 374 15.39 -10.41 15.41
N MET A 375 15.57 -11.54 14.72
CA MET A 375 16.88 -11.95 14.17
C MET A 375 17.45 -10.90 13.19
N ALA A 376 16.61 -10.39 12.28
CA ALA A 376 17.03 -9.36 11.34
C ALA A 376 17.37 -8.03 12.05
N TYR A 377 16.61 -7.67 13.08
CA TYR A 377 16.87 -6.48 13.88
C TYR A 377 18.19 -6.56 14.65
N GLU A 378 18.54 -7.72 15.20
CA GLU A 378 19.81 -7.90 15.93
C GLU A 378 21.05 -7.65 15.07
N ILE A 379 20.99 -8.00 13.79
CA ILE A 379 22.05 -7.70 12.82
C ILE A 379 22.03 -6.22 12.47
N THR A 380 20.87 -5.72 12.07
CA THR A 380 20.75 -4.38 11.48
C THR A 380 20.88 -3.23 12.50
N ARG A 381 20.54 -3.45 13.78
CA ARG A 381 20.74 -2.46 14.85
C ARG A 381 22.22 -2.13 15.09
N ASN A 382 23.14 -3.04 14.75
CA ASN A 382 24.58 -2.85 14.90
C ASN A 382 25.18 -2.02 13.75
N ILE A 383 24.39 -1.72 12.70
CA ILE A 383 24.82 -0.91 11.55
C ILE A 383 24.60 0.57 11.86
N THR A 384 25.45 1.13 12.72
CA THR A 384 25.42 2.58 13.00
C THR A 384 26.23 3.38 11.98
N ASP A 385 27.36 2.81 11.54
CA ASP A 385 28.22 3.35 10.48
C ASP A 385 28.48 2.22 9.48
N THR A 386 28.00 2.41 8.25
CA THR A 386 28.10 1.41 7.19
C THR A 386 29.55 1.08 6.80
N ILE A 387 30.46 2.04 6.88
CA ILE A 387 31.87 1.82 6.54
C ILE A 387 32.53 1.01 7.64
N LYS A 388 32.40 1.47 8.89
CA LYS A 388 32.95 0.78 10.06
C LYS A 388 32.41 -0.65 10.18
N PHE A 389 31.10 -0.82 10.02
CA PHE A 389 30.46 -2.13 10.04
C PHE A 389 31.03 -3.05 8.95
N LYS A 390 31.23 -2.55 7.72
CA LYS A 390 31.82 -3.36 6.65
C LYS A 390 33.25 -3.78 6.95
N ASP A 391 34.06 -2.88 7.50
CA ASP A 391 35.46 -3.18 7.82
C ASP A 391 35.58 -4.20 8.95
N GLU A 392 34.73 -4.12 9.98
CA GLU A 392 34.75 -5.02 11.13
C GLU A 392 34.02 -6.35 10.88
N GLN A 393 32.83 -6.30 10.27
CA GLN A 393 31.92 -7.43 10.17
C GLN A 393 31.92 -8.09 8.78
N LEU A 394 32.41 -7.42 7.74
CA LEU A 394 32.48 -7.94 6.37
C LEU A 394 33.89 -7.77 5.75
N PRO A 395 34.97 -8.21 6.43
CA PRO A 395 36.35 -7.92 6.03
C PRO A 395 36.71 -8.47 4.64
N LEU A 396 36.02 -9.54 4.20
CA LEU A 396 36.17 -10.14 2.89
C LEU A 396 35.74 -9.23 1.73
N GLN A 397 34.95 -8.18 1.98
CA GLN A 397 34.52 -7.20 0.98
C GLN A 397 35.33 -5.89 1.02
N GLY A 398 36.41 -5.87 1.82
CA GLY A 398 37.24 -4.70 2.05
C GLY A 398 38.28 -4.43 0.97
N GLN A 399 39.40 -3.82 1.38
CA GLN A 399 40.47 -3.38 0.49
C GLN A 399 41.11 -4.54 -0.31
N ILE A 400 41.29 -5.71 0.33
CA ILE A 400 41.89 -6.90 -0.32
C ILE A 400 41.07 -7.34 -1.54
N TRP A 401 39.74 -7.35 -1.43
CA TRP A 401 38.85 -7.71 -2.54
C TRP A 401 38.91 -6.71 -3.69
N LYS A 402 39.00 -5.41 -3.37
CA LYS A 402 39.16 -4.34 -4.37
C LYS A 402 40.48 -4.50 -5.13
N GLU A 403 41.57 -4.79 -4.43
CA GLU A 403 42.88 -5.02 -5.05
C GLU A 403 42.89 -6.28 -5.92
N LEU A 404 42.32 -7.38 -5.43
CA LEU A 404 42.14 -8.60 -6.23
C LEU A 404 41.38 -8.32 -7.53
N SER A 405 40.25 -7.62 -7.43
CA SER A 405 39.43 -7.26 -8.60
C SER A 405 40.19 -6.38 -9.60
N GLN A 406 41.03 -5.46 -9.13
CA GLN A 406 41.86 -4.62 -9.99
C GLN A 406 42.97 -5.42 -10.67
N LEU A 407 43.60 -6.35 -9.97
CA LEU A 407 44.63 -7.23 -10.51
C LEU A 407 44.05 -8.15 -11.58
N GLU A 408 42.90 -8.80 -11.31
CA GLU A 408 42.24 -9.67 -12.27
C GLU A 408 41.81 -8.89 -13.52
N LYS A 409 41.29 -7.67 -13.34
CA LYS A 409 40.93 -6.76 -14.44
C LYS A 409 42.15 -6.36 -15.27
N GLU A 410 43.28 -6.06 -14.63
CA GLU A 410 44.53 -5.73 -15.33
C GLU A 410 45.11 -6.94 -16.05
N ARG A 411 45.07 -8.13 -15.44
CA ARG A 411 45.53 -9.39 -16.04
C ARG A 411 44.77 -9.74 -17.32
N CYS A 412 43.48 -9.40 -17.37
CA CYS A 412 42.63 -9.59 -18.56
C CYS A 412 42.79 -8.49 -19.60
N ARG A 413 42.93 -7.22 -19.18
CA ARG A 413 42.93 -6.07 -20.10
C ARG A 413 44.32 -5.64 -20.56
N LEU A 414 45.36 -5.97 -19.81
CA LEU A 414 46.77 -5.68 -20.08
C LEU A 414 47.05 -4.21 -20.44
N ARG A 415 46.28 -3.28 -19.86
CA ARG A 415 46.35 -1.86 -20.24
C ARG A 415 47.68 -1.22 -19.87
N LYS A 416 48.35 -1.74 -18.85
CA LYS A 416 49.65 -1.25 -18.38
C LYS A 416 50.80 -2.14 -18.82
N ALA A 417 50.56 -3.12 -19.70
CA ALA A 417 51.59 -4.04 -20.18
C ALA A 417 52.62 -3.37 -21.12
N GLY A 418 52.20 -2.38 -21.91
CA GLY A 418 53.09 -1.73 -22.89
C GLY A 418 53.66 -2.75 -23.89
N ASP A 419 54.98 -2.71 -24.11
CA ASP A 419 55.71 -3.64 -24.98
C ASP A 419 56.22 -4.90 -24.25
N ALA A 420 55.82 -5.11 -22.99
CA ALA A 420 56.28 -6.26 -22.22
C ALA A 420 55.70 -7.58 -22.76
N ASP A 421 56.49 -8.65 -22.66
CA ASP A 421 55.99 -9.99 -22.94
C ASP A 421 54.80 -10.34 -22.04
N ILE A 422 53.74 -10.87 -22.64
CA ILE A 422 52.44 -11.08 -21.98
C ILE A 422 52.58 -12.03 -20.79
N GLU A 423 53.36 -13.11 -20.93
CA GLU A 423 53.51 -14.11 -19.86
C GLU A 423 54.41 -13.59 -18.74
N GLN A 424 55.48 -12.88 -19.08
CA GLN A 424 56.34 -12.21 -18.10
C GLN A 424 55.58 -11.14 -17.31
N TYR A 425 54.67 -10.39 -17.96
CA TYR A 425 53.83 -9.38 -17.30
C TYR A 425 52.73 -9.99 -16.42
N LYS A 426 52.12 -11.11 -16.83
CA LYS A 426 51.07 -11.79 -16.05
C LYS A 426 51.60 -12.54 -14.82
N SER A 427 52.81 -13.07 -14.87
CA SER A 427 53.43 -13.84 -13.77
C SER A 427 53.44 -13.12 -12.41
N PRO A 428 53.92 -11.85 -12.28
CA PRO A 428 53.91 -11.13 -11.01
C PRO A 428 52.49 -10.78 -10.54
N LEU A 429 51.55 -10.52 -11.46
CA LEU A 429 50.14 -10.28 -11.12
C LEU A 429 49.53 -11.53 -10.47
N LYS A 430 49.76 -12.72 -11.04
CA LYS A 430 49.31 -13.99 -10.47
C LYS A 430 49.89 -14.23 -9.07
N LYS A 431 51.19 -13.99 -8.87
CA LYS A 431 51.81 -14.13 -7.53
C LYS A 431 51.14 -13.21 -6.50
N LYS A 432 50.89 -11.96 -6.87
CA LYS A 432 50.22 -10.99 -5.99
C LYS A 432 48.77 -11.39 -5.70
N GLU A 433 48.04 -11.92 -6.68
CA GLU A 433 46.71 -12.50 -6.47
C GLU A 433 46.75 -13.67 -5.47
N GLU A 434 47.72 -14.57 -5.58
CA GLU A 434 47.89 -15.70 -4.65
C GLU A 434 48.18 -15.23 -3.21
N GLU A 435 49.05 -14.23 -3.05
CA GLU A 435 49.35 -13.63 -1.75
C GLU A 435 48.11 -13.00 -1.11
N LEU A 436 47.32 -12.25 -1.88
CA LEU A 436 46.08 -11.64 -1.41
C LEU A 436 45.02 -12.70 -1.07
N ARG A 437 44.92 -13.79 -1.84
CA ARG A 437 44.03 -14.93 -1.52
C ARG A 437 44.44 -15.62 -0.22
N LYS A 438 45.74 -15.81 0.02
CA LYS A 438 46.23 -16.35 1.30
C LYS A 438 45.84 -15.46 2.48
N LYS A 439 45.95 -14.13 2.34
CA LYS A 439 45.49 -13.17 3.37
C LYS A 439 43.98 -13.23 3.56
N LEU A 440 43.21 -13.36 2.47
CA LEU A 440 41.75 -13.48 2.53
C LEU A 440 41.31 -14.73 3.32
N ASN A 441 42.01 -15.85 3.12
CA ASN A 441 41.75 -17.11 3.83
C ASN A 441 42.10 -17.09 5.33
N GLN A 442 42.75 -16.04 5.82
CA GLN A 442 43.07 -15.88 7.25
C GLN A 442 41.93 -15.25 8.04
N PHE A 443 40.93 -14.65 7.39
CA PHE A 443 39.80 -14.03 8.08
C PHE A 443 38.81 -15.08 8.57
N GLU A 444 38.43 -14.96 9.85
CA GLU A 444 37.40 -15.79 10.47
C GLU A 444 36.00 -15.23 10.20
N MET A 445 34.99 -16.06 10.47
CA MET A 445 33.59 -15.65 10.40
C MET A 445 33.29 -14.64 11.50
N SER A 446 32.73 -13.49 11.12
CA SER A 446 32.31 -12.47 12.08
C SER A 446 30.97 -12.83 12.75
N ASP A 447 30.66 -12.17 13.86
CA ASP A 447 29.38 -12.32 14.55
C ASP A 447 28.20 -12.02 13.62
N ALA A 448 28.26 -10.96 12.81
CA ALA A 448 27.20 -10.63 11.87
C ALA A 448 27.03 -11.71 10.80
N MET A 449 28.12 -12.31 10.31
CA MET A 449 28.06 -13.43 9.36
C MET A 449 27.43 -14.66 10.00
N ALA A 450 27.83 -14.98 11.24
CA ALA A 450 27.28 -16.11 11.99
C ALA A 450 25.77 -15.92 12.25
N SER A 451 25.34 -14.74 12.71
CA SER A 451 23.92 -14.42 12.92
C SER A 451 23.13 -14.48 11.61
N PHE A 452 23.71 -14.00 10.50
CA PHE A 452 23.06 -14.08 9.19
C PHE A 452 22.89 -15.54 8.72
N ILE A 453 23.92 -16.37 8.89
CA ILE A 453 23.85 -17.82 8.58
C ILE A 453 22.83 -18.51 9.49
N SER A 454 22.75 -18.13 10.76
CA SER A 454 21.74 -18.65 11.69
C SER A 454 20.33 -18.33 11.19
N GLY A 455 20.04 -17.07 10.83
CA GLY A 455 18.74 -16.69 10.27
C GLY A 455 18.42 -17.36 8.92
N LEU A 456 19.43 -17.67 8.12
CA LEU A 456 19.27 -18.45 6.89
C LEU A 456 19.02 -19.94 7.13
N SER A 457 19.47 -20.46 8.27
CA SER A 457 19.33 -21.87 8.64
C SER A 457 17.93 -22.19 9.17
N SER A 458 17.12 -21.17 9.45
CA SER A 458 15.68 -21.31 9.71
C SER A 458 14.95 -22.02 8.57
N SER A 459 13.81 -22.62 8.89
CA SER A 459 13.03 -23.43 7.93
C SER A 459 11.84 -22.67 7.35
N GLY A 460 11.43 -23.07 6.14
CA GLY A 460 10.17 -22.66 5.52
C GLY A 460 9.95 -21.14 5.46
N ALA A 461 8.84 -20.68 6.05
CA ALA A 461 8.40 -19.30 6.03
C ALA A 461 9.29 -18.36 6.86
N GLU A 462 9.84 -18.82 7.99
CA GLU A 462 10.68 -17.98 8.87
C GLU A 462 11.91 -17.46 8.13
N ARG A 463 12.58 -18.32 7.34
CA ARG A 463 13.71 -17.91 6.49
C ARG A 463 13.33 -16.84 5.46
N SER A 464 12.17 -16.99 4.83
CA SER A 464 11.65 -16.01 3.87
C SER A 464 11.34 -14.67 4.55
N TYR A 465 10.73 -14.71 5.74
CA TYR A 465 10.50 -13.51 6.55
C TYR A 465 11.81 -12.87 6.97
N PHE A 466 12.81 -13.66 7.38
CA PHE A 466 14.11 -13.15 7.82
C PHE A 466 14.80 -12.39 6.68
N LEU A 467 14.87 -13.00 5.50
CA LEU A 467 15.41 -12.36 4.30
C LEU A 467 14.65 -11.08 3.95
N LYS A 468 13.32 -11.10 4.07
CA LYS A 468 12.50 -9.93 3.77
C LYS A 468 12.72 -8.81 4.79
N TRP A 469 12.77 -9.11 6.08
CA TRP A 469 13.10 -8.16 7.13
C TRP A 469 14.50 -7.57 6.99
N MET A 470 15.49 -8.40 6.65
CA MET A 470 16.84 -7.92 6.34
C MET A 470 16.82 -6.89 5.21
N ARG A 471 16.12 -7.18 4.11
CA ARG A 471 15.93 -6.21 3.02
C ARG A 471 15.25 -4.94 3.51
N ILE A 472 14.11 -5.06 4.20
CA ILE A 472 13.33 -3.92 4.71
C ILE A 472 14.20 -3.00 5.58
N ASN A 473 14.93 -3.57 6.53
CA ASN A 473 15.77 -2.82 7.47
C ASN A 473 16.95 -2.15 6.77
N LEU A 474 17.64 -2.86 5.87
CA LEU A 474 18.76 -2.30 5.09
C LEU A 474 18.31 -1.19 4.13
N ASP A 475 17.14 -1.36 3.51
CA ASP A 475 16.53 -0.33 2.66
C ASP A 475 16.21 0.92 3.48
N ASN A 476 15.68 0.77 4.71
CA ASN A 476 15.40 1.90 5.61
C ASN A 476 16.66 2.68 5.98
N LEU A 477 17.76 1.99 6.30
CA LEU A 477 19.06 2.62 6.56
C LEU A 477 19.61 3.33 5.32
N SER A 478 19.38 2.75 4.13
CA SER A 478 19.85 3.32 2.87
C SER A 478 19.08 4.59 2.50
N LEU A 479 17.75 4.58 2.65
CA LEU A 479 16.87 5.72 2.30
C LEU A 479 17.28 7.04 2.99
N GLN A 480 17.79 6.95 4.22
CA GLN A 480 18.29 8.13 4.96
C GLN A 480 19.45 8.84 4.26
N ASN A 481 20.28 8.10 3.51
CA ASN A 481 21.49 8.60 2.87
C ASN A 481 21.36 8.75 1.35
N LEU A 482 20.43 8.01 0.74
CA LEU A 482 20.38 7.82 -0.72
C LEU A 482 19.96 9.09 -1.47
N SER A 483 19.07 9.91 -0.90
CA SER A 483 18.67 11.20 -1.48
C SER A 483 19.87 12.13 -1.65
N ALA A 484 20.64 12.34 -0.58
CA ALA A 484 21.85 13.18 -0.59
C ALA A 484 22.92 12.64 -1.56
N LEU A 485 23.09 11.32 -1.63
CA LEU A 485 24.02 10.70 -2.58
C LEU A 485 23.59 10.90 -4.03
N ARG A 486 22.30 10.76 -4.35
CA ARG A 486 21.75 11.01 -5.69
C ARG A 486 21.93 12.46 -6.11
N ASP A 487 21.72 13.41 -5.20
CA ASP A 487 21.88 14.83 -5.53
C ASP A 487 23.36 15.19 -5.74
N ARG A 488 24.26 14.69 -4.88
CA ARG A 488 25.71 14.81 -5.10
C ARG A 488 26.15 14.18 -6.42
N TYR A 489 25.59 13.03 -6.79
CA TYR A 489 25.88 12.38 -8.07
C TYR A 489 25.43 13.25 -9.26
N LYS A 490 24.23 13.85 -9.20
CA LYS A 490 23.75 14.76 -10.25
C LYS A 490 24.66 15.97 -10.39
N ASP A 491 25.08 16.58 -9.29
CA ASP A 491 26.01 17.73 -9.30
C ASP A 491 27.34 17.34 -9.96
N LEU A 492 27.92 16.20 -9.57
CA LEU A 492 29.14 15.68 -10.18
C LEU A 492 28.97 15.39 -11.68
N CYS A 493 27.81 14.87 -12.10
CA CYS A 493 27.52 14.65 -13.52
C CYS A 493 27.38 15.96 -14.31
N GLN A 494 26.86 17.03 -13.71
CA GLN A 494 26.76 18.35 -14.34
C GLN A 494 28.13 19.01 -14.51
N HIS A 495 29.08 18.68 -13.64
CA HIS A 495 30.44 19.20 -13.67
C HIS A 495 31.48 18.23 -14.27
N SER A 496 31.03 17.10 -14.84
CA SER A 496 31.94 16.14 -15.48
C SER A 496 32.44 16.68 -16.83
N PRO A 497 33.77 16.71 -17.07
CA PRO A 497 34.36 17.24 -18.30
C PRO A 497 34.06 16.41 -19.57
N GLU A 498 33.37 15.26 -19.45
CA GLU A 498 32.99 14.41 -20.59
C GLU A 498 31.74 14.90 -21.36
N LYS A 499 31.21 16.10 -21.03
CA LYS A 499 30.12 16.77 -21.79
C LYS A 499 30.50 18.18 -22.28
N LYS A 500 31.72 18.36 -22.77
CA LYS A 500 32.09 19.50 -23.63
C LYS A 500 32.60 19.05 -24.98
#